data_AF-A0A2U3XY84-F1
#
_entry.id   AF-A0A2U3XY84-F1
#
_cell.length_a   1.000
_cell.length_b   1.000
_cell.length_c   1.000
_cell.angle_alpha   90.00
_cell.angle_beta   90.00
_cell.angle_gamma   90.00
#
_symmetry.space_group_name_H-M   'P 1'
#
loop_
_entity.id
_entity.type
_entity.pdbx_description
1 polymer ?
#
loop_
_entity_poly.entity_id
_entity_poly.type
_entity_poly.pdbx_seq_one_letter_code
_entity_poly.pdbx_strand_id
1 'polypeptide(L)'
;LCTRDHEAEEPQLSDWFNPEKRPDVKTTTDWFAPIIWEGTYNRQVLEKYYKRLNITIGLAVFASGKFVDQYLQQFIQSANKHFMSGYNVIFYILMEDFSKLPPIELGPLRTFKLCIVLRQHVWKDLNYIYMRNLHIYILEHIQYEVDFLFSMTVNQIFKNDFGVEALGKSVAQLHAWWYFGRAKNFPYERSPNSAAFIPFGEGDFYYHGAIFGGTPYEVLAFTEEYKKGVQNDARSGFKSAYEHYLNKYLFINKPTKLLSPEYNWDPNFRPPPQIKHVKIEWQSKSI
;
A
#
# COMPACT_ATOMS: atom_id res chain seq x y z
N LEU A 1 -35.35 -29.55 -1.27
CA LEU A 1 -34.83 -29.48 -2.64
C LEU A 1 -33.71 -28.47 -2.65
N CYS A 2 -32.46 -28.95 -2.59
CA CYS A 2 -31.25 -28.15 -2.72
C CYS A 2 -31.22 -27.48 -4.09
N THR A 3 -30.96 -26.19 -4.13
CA THR A 3 -30.53 -25.48 -5.35
C THR A 3 -29.37 -24.57 -5.00
N ARG A 4 -28.19 -25.19 -5.09
CA ARG A 4 -26.90 -24.64 -5.52
C ARG A 4 -26.56 -23.23 -5.03
N ASP A 5 -25.78 -23.20 -3.95
CA ASP A 5 -24.77 -22.18 -3.74
C ASP A 5 -23.92 -22.06 -5.03
N HIS A 6 -24.09 -20.94 -5.74
CA HIS A 6 -23.08 -20.52 -6.71
C HIS A 6 -21.98 -19.83 -5.90
N GLU A 7 -20.99 -20.61 -5.44
CA GLU A 7 -19.68 -20.05 -5.11
C GLU A 7 -19.28 -19.15 -6.30
N ALA A 8 -19.09 -17.86 -6.04
CA ALA A 8 -18.68 -16.94 -7.09
C ALA A 8 -17.27 -17.38 -7.51
N GLU A 9 -17.17 -18.00 -8.68
CA GLU A 9 -15.88 -18.42 -9.23
C GLU A 9 -15.01 -17.18 -9.43
N GLU A 10 -13.81 -17.21 -8.86
CA GLU A 10 -12.85 -16.11 -8.97
C GLU A 10 -12.53 -15.88 -10.46
N PRO A 11 -12.67 -14.64 -10.97
CA PRO A 11 -12.38 -14.36 -12.36
C PRO A 11 -10.92 -14.67 -12.67
N GLN A 12 -10.69 -15.39 -13.76
CA GLN A 12 -9.34 -15.67 -14.24
C GLN A 12 -8.64 -14.35 -14.57
N LEU A 13 -7.30 -14.34 -14.51
CA LEU A 13 -6.53 -13.13 -14.78
C LEU A 13 -6.88 -12.52 -16.15
N SER A 14 -7.07 -13.35 -17.18
CA SER A 14 -7.46 -12.92 -18.53
C SER A 14 -8.84 -12.27 -18.63
N ASP A 15 -9.74 -12.53 -17.68
CA ASP A 15 -11.10 -11.98 -17.71
C ASP A 15 -11.11 -10.48 -17.42
N TRP A 16 -10.12 -10.01 -16.65
CA TRP A 16 -10.05 -8.62 -16.23
C TRP A 16 -8.73 -7.94 -16.55
N PHE A 17 -7.65 -8.65 -16.91
CA PHE A 17 -6.34 -8.06 -17.18
C PHE A 17 -5.90 -8.30 -18.63
N ASN A 18 -5.62 -7.23 -19.35
CA ASN A 18 -5.13 -7.22 -20.73
C ASN A 18 -3.81 -6.42 -20.86
N PRO A 19 -2.65 -7.10 -20.86
CA PRO A 19 -1.34 -6.45 -20.97
C PRO A 19 -1.10 -5.80 -22.35
N GLU A 20 -1.72 -6.31 -23.42
CA GLU A 20 -1.51 -5.81 -24.80
C GLU A 20 -2.01 -4.37 -25.01
N LYS A 21 -2.85 -3.87 -24.09
CA LYS A 21 -3.31 -2.47 -24.11
C LYS A 21 -2.21 -1.47 -23.76
N ARG A 22 -1.09 -1.93 -23.19
CA ARG A 22 0.03 -1.10 -22.73
C ARG A 22 1.38 -1.69 -23.18
N PRO A 23 1.64 -1.77 -24.51
CA PRO A 23 2.91 -2.30 -25.03
C PRO A 23 4.12 -1.39 -24.73
N ASP A 24 3.85 -0.17 -24.25
CA ASP A 24 4.83 0.86 -23.92
C ASP A 24 5.53 0.65 -22.55
N VAL A 25 5.04 -0.28 -21.72
CA VAL A 25 5.51 -0.50 -20.35
C VAL A 25 5.55 -1.99 -20.00
N LYS A 26 6.31 -2.35 -18.96
CA LYS A 26 6.23 -3.70 -18.39
C LYS A 26 4.89 -3.83 -17.64
N THR A 27 4.08 -4.80 -18.05
CA THR A 27 2.74 -5.07 -17.50
C THR A 27 2.69 -6.35 -16.68
N THR A 28 3.65 -7.25 -16.84
CA THR A 28 3.69 -8.54 -16.14
C THR A 28 5.10 -8.81 -15.64
N THR A 29 5.23 -9.29 -14.41
CA THR A 29 6.52 -9.64 -13.82
C THR A 29 7.00 -11.02 -14.28
N ASP A 30 8.25 -11.34 -13.97
CA ASP A 30 8.85 -12.62 -14.34
C ASP A 30 8.28 -13.80 -13.53
N TRP A 31 7.55 -13.50 -12.45
CA TRP A 31 6.76 -14.44 -11.64
C TRP A 31 5.25 -14.33 -11.91
N PHE A 32 4.85 -13.76 -13.05
CA PHE A 32 3.47 -13.68 -13.55
C PHE A 32 2.51 -12.80 -12.74
N ALA A 33 3.00 -11.91 -11.88
CA ALA A 33 2.14 -10.91 -11.25
C ALA A 33 1.80 -9.77 -12.22
N PRO A 34 0.55 -9.29 -12.26
CA PRO A 34 0.18 -8.12 -13.05
C PRO A 34 0.71 -6.84 -12.42
N ILE A 35 1.19 -5.94 -13.26
CA ILE A 35 1.50 -4.54 -12.95
C ILE A 35 0.32 -3.72 -13.46
N ILE A 36 -0.45 -3.14 -12.54
CA ILE A 36 -1.69 -2.46 -12.84
C ILE A 36 -1.39 -1.07 -13.39
N TRP A 37 -1.51 -0.96 -14.71
CA TRP A 37 -1.44 0.29 -15.45
C TRP A 37 -2.82 0.70 -15.95
N GLU A 38 -3.06 1.99 -16.07
CA GLU A 38 -4.29 2.50 -16.67
C GLU A 38 -4.50 1.92 -18.07
N GLY A 39 -5.73 1.43 -18.32
CA GLY A 39 -6.12 0.72 -19.54
C GLY A 39 -5.81 -0.78 -19.60
N THR A 40 -5.10 -1.34 -18.61
CA THR A 40 -4.82 -2.80 -18.57
C THR A 40 -5.89 -3.61 -17.87
N TYR A 41 -6.81 -2.99 -17.14
CA TYR A 41 -7.79 -3.70 -16.32
C TYR A 41 -9.24 -3.40 -16.75
N ASN A 42 -10.11 -4.39 -16.63
CA ASN A 42 -11.55 -4.26 -16.75
C ASN A 42 -12.18 -4.27 -15.35
N ARG A 43 -12.40 -3.06 -14.82
CA ARG A 43 -12.93 -2.89 -13.47
C ARG A 43 -14.35 -3.47 -13.30
N GLN A 44 -15.18 -3.49 -14.35
CA GLN A 44 -16.56 -3.98 -14.26
C GLN A 44 -16.63 -5.48 -13.95
N VAL A 45 -15.71 -6.28 -14.48
CA VAL A 45 -15.62 -7.72 -14.19
C VAL A 45 -15.28 -7.95 -12.73
N LEU A 46 -14.25 -7.26 -12.23
CA LEU A 46 -13.86 -7.30 -10.82
C LEU A 46 -14.97 -6.79 -9.91
N GLU A 47 -15.67 -5.73 -10.32
CA GLU A 47 -16.74 -5.17 -9.52
C GLU A 47 -17.90 -6.15 -9.34
N LYS A 48 -18.30 -6.81 -10.43
CA LYS A 48 -19.34 -7.84 -10.40
C LYS A 48 -18.97 -9.00 -9.46
N TYR A 49 -17.70 -9.38 -9.43
CA TYR A 49 -17.19 -10.41 -8.54
C TYR A 49 -17.21 -9.95 -7.08
N TYR A 50 -16.49 -8.87 -6.75
CA TYR A 50 -16.33 -8.43 -5.37
C TYR A 50 -17.62 -7.90 -4.73
N LYS A 51 -18.57 -7.36 -5.50
CA LYS A 51 -19.89 -6.95 -4.97
C LYS A 51 -20.70 -8.16 -4.48
N ARG A 52 -20.55 -9.33 -5.10
CA ARG A 52 -21.22 -10.57 -4.66
C ARG A 52 -20.63 -11.11 -3.36
N LEU A 53 -19.33 -10.91 -3.16
CA LEU A 53 -18.63 -11.30 -1.94
C LEU A 53 -18.89 -10.34 -0.76
N ASN A 54 -19.45 -9.16 -1.02
CA ASN A 54 -19.70 -8.13 -0.01
C ASN A 54 -18.44 -7.79 0.82
N ILE A 55 -17.31 -7.65 0.13
CA ILE A 55 -16.02 -7.41 0.79
C ILE A 55 -15.98 -6.08 1.55
N THR A 56 -15.12 -6.05 2.58
CA THR A 56 -14.75 -4.85 3.32
C THR A 56 -13.26 -4.59 3.18
N ILE A 57 -12.88 -3.34 2.93
CA ILE A 57 -11.49 -2.92 2.71
C ILE A 57 -11.06 -1.98 3.82
N GLY A 58 -9.93 -2.31 4.47
CA GLY A 58 -9.26 -1.47 5.43
C GLY A 58 -8.29 -0.49 4.76
N LEU A 59 -8.27 0.75 5.23
CA LEU A 59 -7.21 1.72 4.93
C LEU A 59 -6.57 2.19 6.24
N ALA A 60 -5.39 1.66 6.56
CA ALA A 60 -4.57 2.12 7.66
C ALA A 60 -3.73 3.33 7.24
N VAL A 61 -3.81 4.40 8.02
CA VAL A 61 -3.04 5.63 7.81
C VAL A 61 -2.41 6.09 9.12
N PHE A 62 -1.18 6.56 9.05
CA PHE A 62 -0.40 7.04 10.19
C PHE A 62 -0.21 8.55 10.15
N ALA A 63 -0.58 9.25 11.22
CA ALA A 63 -0.35 10.69 11.36
C ALA A 63 0.19 11.03 12.76
N SER A 64 1.28 11.80 12.84
CA SER A 64 1.87 12.28 14.12
C SER A 64 2.38 13.70 13.97
N GLY A 65 2.29 14.46 15.06
CA GLY A 65 2.77 15.83 15.14
C GLY A 65 2.24 16.68 14.00
N LYS A 66 3.12 17.44 13.36
CA LYS A 66 2.77 18.35 12.25
C LYS A 66 2.10 17.66 11.05
N PHE A 67 2.31 16.35 10.86
CA PHE A 67 1.71 15.65 9.72
C PHE A 67 0.19 15.48 9.88
N VAL A 68 -0.33 15.51 11.11
CA VAL A 68 -1.78 15.53 11.37
C VAL A 68 -2.37 16.82 10.80
N ASP A 69 -1.85 17.96 11.26
CA ASP A 69 -2.34 19.29 10.89
C ASP A 69 -2.14 19.59 9.38
N GLN A 70 -1.04 19.09 8.79
CA GLN A 70 -0.71 19.37 7.39
C GLN A 70 -1.46 18.51 6.37
N TYR A 71 -1.69 17.23 6.65
CA TYR A 71 -2.04 16.27 5.60
C TYR A 71 -3.29 15.44 5.87
N LEU A 72 -3.66 15.19 7.14
CA LEU A 72 -4.66 14.18 7.49
C LEU A 72 -6.05 14.52 6.93
N GLN A 73 -6.48 15.77 7.02
CA GLN A 73 -7.79 16.17 6.51
C GLN A 73 -7.90 15.96 5.00
N GLN A 74 -6.90 16.41 4.23
CA GLN A 74 -6.90 16.27 2.76
C GLN A 74 -6.78 14.80 2.34
N PHE A 75 -5.98 14.00 3.06
CA PHE A 75 -5.89 12.57 2.83
C PHE A 75 -7.25 11.91 3.02
N ILE A 76 -7.92 12.12 4.16
CA ILE A 76 -9.22 11.50 4.45
C ILE A 76 -10.28 11.95 3.45
N GLN A 77 -10.36 13.25 3.15
CA GLN A 77 -11.36 13.78 2.21
C GLN A 77 -11.18 13.22 0.79
N SER A 78 -9.94 13.14 0.32
CA SER A 78 -9.65 12.58 -1.01
C SER A 78 -9.83 11.06 -1.05
N ALA A 79 -9.38 10.34 -0.03
CA ALA A 79 -9.59 8.90 0.09
C ALA A 79 -11.09 8.55 0.19
N ASN A 80 -11.85 9.31 0.99
CA ASN A 80 -13.29 9.22 1.04
C ASN A 80 -13.84 9.33 -0.39
N LYS A 81 -13.46 10.31 -1.20
CA LYS A 81 -13.99 10.42 -2.57
C LYS A 81 -13.60 9.25 -3.50
N HIS A 82 -12.37 8.75 -3.42
CA HIS A 82 -11.77 7.96 -4.52
C HIS A 82 -11.35 6.53 -4.17
N PHE A 83 -11.15 6.20 -2.90
CA PHE A 83 -10.69 4.89 -2.47
C PHE A 83 -11.87 3.91 -2.36
N MET A 84 -11.84 2.86 -3.17
CA MET A 84 -12.79 1.75 -3.18
C MET A 84 -14.26 2.21 -3.20
N SER A 85 -14.56 3.21 -4.04
CA SER A 85 -15.91 3.76 -4.14
C SER A 85 -16.94 2.67 -4.47
N GLY A 86 -18.04 2.62 -3.71
CA GLY A 86 -19.08 1.59 -3.83
C GLY A 86 -18.85 0.33 -2.98
N TYR A 87 -17.82 0.30 -2.11
CA TYR A 87 -17.52 -0.79 -1.20
C TYR A 87 -17.51 -0.34 0.26
N ASN A 88 -17.64 -1.31 1.19
CA ASN A 88 -17.43 -1.06 2.60
C ASN A 88 -15.97 -0.73 2.87
N VAL A 89 -15.70 0.44 3.43
CA VAL A 89 -14.35 0.90 3.77
C VAL A 89 -14.29 1.28 5.25
N ILE A 90 -13.25 0.79 5.92
CA ILE A 90 -12.91 1.18 7.29
C ILE A 90 -11.56 1.90 7.28
N PHE A 91 -11.56 3.19 7.63
CA PHE A 91 -10.33 3.94 7.86
C PHE A 91 -9.78 3.64 9.26
N TYR A 92 -8.58 3.07 9.36
CA TYR A 92 -7.87 2.91 10.62
C TYR A 92 -6.87 4.05 10.77
N ILE A 93 -7.22 5.04 11.60
CA ILE A 93 -6.43 6.25 11.77
C ILE A 93 -5.55 6.07 13.00
N LEU A 94 -4.26 5.80 12.75
CA LEU A 94 -3.26 5.63 13.79
C LEU A 94 -2.62 6.98 14.14
N MET A 95 -2.85 7.45 15.36
CA MET A 95 -2.33 8.72 15.85
C MET A 95 -2.12 8.72 17.36
N GLU A 96 -1.39 9.73 17.85
CA GLU A 96 -0.96 9.81 19.26
C GLU A 96 -1.92 10.62 20.13
N ASP A 97 -2.62 11.58 19.53
CA ASP A 97 -3.49 12.52 20.22
C ASP A 97 -4.77 12.76 19.42
N PHE A 98 -5.87 12.15 19.86
CA PHE A 98 -7.16 12.27 19.19
C PHE A 98 -7.77 13.67 19.28
N SER A 99 -7.29 14.55 20.16
CA SER A 99 -7.77 15.95 20.20
C SER A 99 -7.36 16.75 18.96
N LYS A 100 -6.35 16.26 18.23
CA LYS A 100 -5.87 16.82 16.95
C LYS A 100 -6.62 16.28 15.73
N LEU A 101 -7.61 15.42 15.92
CA LEU A 101 -8.37 14.85 14.81
C LEU A 101 -9.16 15.97 14.08
N PRO A 102 -8.99 16.14 12.76
CA PRO A 102 -9.81 17.09 12.02
C PRO A 102 -11.27 16.61 11.98
N PRO A 103 -12.24 17.48 11.67
CA PRO A 103 -13.61 17.06 11.39
C PRO A 103 -13.62 16.04 10.23
N ILE A 104 -14.23 14.88 10.47
CA ILE A 104 -14.35 13.80 9.50
C ILE A 104 -15.82 13.66 9.12
N GLU A 105 -16.11 13.95 7.86
CA GLU A 105 -17.40 13.65 7.23
C GLU A 105 -17.21 12.56 6.18
N LEU A 106 -17.80 11.40 6.43
CA LEU A 106 -17.68 10.23 5.57
C LEU A 106 -18.96 10.01 4.77
N GLY A 107 -18.77 9.60 3.52
CA GLY A 107 -19.88 9.24 2.63
C GLY A 107 -20.46 7.85 2.94
N PRO A 108 -21.41 7.38 2.11
CA PRO A 108 -21.98 6.05 2.23
C PRO A 108 -20.94 4.94 2.15
N LEU A 109 -21.11 3.88 2.96
CA LEU A 109 -20.22 2.72 3.05
C LEU A 109 -18.82 3.02 3.62
N ARG A 110 -18.61 4.18 4.26
CA ARG A 110 -17.35 4.51 4.91
C ARG A 110 -17.53 4.68 6.41
N THR A 111 -16.62 4.09 7.17
CA THR A 111 -16.51 4.28 8.62
C THR A 111 -15.04 4.50 8.98
N PHE A 112 -14.77 4.94 10.21
CA PHE A 112 -13.41 5.02 10.71
C PHE A 112 -13.29 4.52 12.14
N LYS A 113 -12.09 4.09 12.51
CA LYS A 113 -11.68 3.72 13.85
C LYS A 113 -10.40 4.44 14.19
N LEU A 114 -10.35 4.98 15.42
CA LEU A 114 -9.17 5.62 15.96
C LEU A 114 -8.32 4.59 16.68
N CYS A 115 -7.03 4.55 16.33
CA CYS A 115 -6.07 3.59 16.83
C CYS A 115 -4.97 4.37 17.56
N ILE A 116 -4.90 4.25 18.88
CA ILE A 116 -3.94 5.00 19.69
C ILE A 116 -2.53 4.45 19.49
N VAL A 117 -1.58 5.34 19.22
CA VAL A 117 -0.19 4.94 18.99
C VAL A 117 0.61 5.07 20.29
N LEU A 118 0.96 3.94 20.88
CA LEU A 118 1.72 3.89 22.12
C LEU A 118 3.22 3.97 21.85
N ARG A 119 3.84 5.10 22.23
CA ARG A 119 5.30 5.30 22.22
C ARG A 119 5.92 4.70 23.48
N GLN A 120 6.42 3.47 23.37
CA GLN A 120 7.10 2.83 24.51
C GLN A 120 8.57 3.25 24.65
N HIS A 121 9.22 3.72 23.56
CA HIS A 121 10.61 4.17 23.58
C HIS A 121 10.80 5.38 22.65
N VAL A 122 11.27 6.50 23.20
CA VAL A 122 11.44 7.79 22.51
C VAL A 122 12.45 7.73 21.36
N TRP A 123 13.41 6.79 21.41
CA TRP A 123 14.52 6.69 20.46
C TRP A 123 14.23 5.88 19.18
N LYS A 124 13.04 5.28 19.05
CA LYS A 124 12.71 4.44 17.88
C LYS A 124 12.12 5.28 16.75
N ASP A 125 12.46 4.90 15.51
CA ASP A 125 11.94 5.53 14.29
C ASP A 125 10.41 5.49 14.25
N LEU A 126 9.78 6.55 13.73
CA LEU A 126 8.32 6.66 13.67
C LEU A 126 7.70 5.49 12.90
N ASN A 127 8.31 5.06 11.79
CA ASN A 127 7.79 3.92 11.02
C ASN A 127 7.79 2.63 11.83
N TYR A 128 8.81 2.42 12.67
CA TYR A 128 8.86 1.26 13.57
C TYR A 128 7.73 1.30 14.59
N ILE A 129 7.50 2.45 15.22
CA ILE A 129 6.42 2.63 16.19
C ILE A 129 5.07 2.34 15.52
N TYR A 130 4.85 2.89 14.33
CA TYR A 130 3.61 2.71 13.58
C TYR A 130 3.36 1.28 13.12
N MET A 131 4.33 0.63 12.49
CA MET A 131 4.19 -0.76 12.04
C MET A 131 4.00 -1.71 13.22
N ARG A 132 4.62 -1.43 14.37
CA ARG A 132 4.37 -2.21 15.59
C ARG A 132 2.94 -2.05 16.11
N ASN A 133 2.40 -0.83 16.13
CA ASN A 133 1.01 -0.62 16.56
C ASN A 133 0.03 -1.21 15.53
N LEU A 134 0.27 -1.03 14.23
CA LEU A 134 -0.52 -1.66 13.18
C LEU A 134 -0.54 -3.19 13.32
N HIS A 135 0.61 -3.82 13.57
CA HIS A 135 0.71 -5.26 13.84
C HIS A 135 -0.22 -5.71 14.97
N ILE A 136 -0.25 -4.97 16.08
CA ILE A 136 -1.13 -5.27 17.22
C ILE A 136 -2.59 -5.15 16.81
N TYR A 137 -2.98 -4.05 16.15
CA TYR A 137 -4.36 -3.86 15.70
C TYR A 137 -4.81 -4.89 14.66
N ILE A 138 -3.90 -5.34 13.79
CA ILE A 138 -4.19 -6.45 12.87
C ILE A 138 -4.51 -7.73 13.63
N LEU A 139 -3.69 -8.08 14.63
CA LEU A 139 -3.92 -9.26 15.45
C LEU A 139 -5.20 -9.17 16.28
N GLU A 140 -5.47 -8.00 16.87
CA GLU A 140 -6.60 -7.83 17.79
C GLU A 140 -7.94 -7.82 17.06
N HIS A 141 -8.06 -7.10 15.94
CA HIS A 141 -9.37 -6.91 15.32
C HIS A 141 -9.36 -6.71 13.80
N ILE A 142 -8.37 -6.05 13.17
CA ILE A 142 -8.47 -5.72 11.73
C ILE A 142 -8.57 -6.99 10.88
N GLN A 143 -7.87 -8.07 11.24
CA GLN A 143 -7.93 -9.34 10.51
C GLN A 143 -9.33 -9.99 10.47
N TYR A 144 -10.22 -9.60 11.37
CA TYR A 144 -11.60 -10.11 11.45
C TYR A 144 -12.62 -9.13 10.89
N GLU A 145 -12.19 -7.94 10.46
CA GLU A 145 -13.06 -6.84 10.02
C GLU A 145 -12.99 -6.59 8.52
N VAL A 146 -11.90 -6.99 7.86
CA VAL A 146 -11.64 -6.65 6.45
C VAL A 146 -11.07 -7.83 5.69
N ASP A 147 -11.41 -7.92 4.41
CA ASP A 147 -10.87 -8.93 3.49
C ASP A 147 -9.50 -8.49 2.94
N PHE A 148 -9.33 -7.17 2.76
CA PHE A 148 -8.09 -6.55 2.28
C PHE A 148 -7.74 -5.33 3.11
N LEU A 149 -6.43 -5.07 3.25
CA LEU A 149 -5.90 -3.95 4.01
C LEU A 149 -4.81 -3.25 3.20
N PHE A 150 -4.92 -1.93 3.07
CA PHE A 150 -3.84 -1.06 2.61
C PHE A 150 -3.27 -0.26 3.77
N SER A 151 -1.95 -0.12 3.79
CA SER A 151 -1.19 0.75 4.69
C SER A 151 -0.61 1.88 3.85
N MET A 152 -0.97 3.12 4.17
CA MET A 152 -0.56 4.30 3.42
C MET A 152 0.05 5.40 4.29
N THR A 153 1.00 6.16 3.74
CA THR A 153 1.46 7.39 4.39
C THR A 153 0.43 8.51 4.21
N VAL A 154 0.30 9.38 5.21
CA VAL A 154 -0.73 10.44 5.21
C VAL A 154 -0.47 11.56 4.18
N ASN A 155 0.77 11.74 3.73
CA ASN A 155 1.15 12.79 2.78
C ASN A 155 0.82 12.41 1.32
N GLN A 156 -0.35 11.83 1.09
CA GLN A 156 -0.86 11.41 -0.22
C GLN A 156 -2.21 12.10 -0.47
N ILE A 157 -2.52 12.41 -1.73
CA ILE A 157 -3.85 12.89 -2.16
C ILE A 157 -4.34 12.01 -3.28
N PHE A 158 -5.53 11.43 -3.10
CA PHE A 158 -6.23 10.73 -4.18
C PHE A 158 -6.81 11.75 -5.16
N LYS A 159 -6.38 11.68 -6.42
CA LYS A 159 -6.86 12.52 -7.53
C LYS A 159 -7.91 11.83 -8.37
N ASN A 160 -7.90 10.49 -8.38
CA ASN A 160 -8.77 9.68 -9.19
C ASN A 160 -9.01 8.31 -8.53
N ASP A 161 -9.91 7.52 -9.11
CA ASP A 161 -10.37 6.27 -8.54
C ASP A 161 -9.24 5.25 -8.32
N PHE A 162 -9.13 4.84 -7.06
CA PHE A 162 -8.33 3.71 -6.61
C PHE A 162 -9.30 2.57 -6.28
N GLY A 163 -9.42 1.59 -7.18
CA GLY A 163 -10.51 0.62 -7.11
C GLY A 163 -10.06 -0.82 -6.89
N VAL A 164 -11.00 -1.74 -7.07
CA VAL A 164 -10.82 -3.18 -6.84
C VAL A 164 -9.76 -3.82 -7.74
N GLU A 165 -9.34 -3.17 -8.83
CA GLU A 165 -8.20 -3.61 -9.63
C GLU A 165 -6.89 -3.69 -8.83
N ALA A 166 -6.78 -2.89 -7.76
CA ALA A 166 -5.62 -2.86 -6.90
C ALA A 166 -5.60 -3.99 -5.84
N LEU A 167 -6.73 -4.70 -5.63
CA LEU A 167 -6.83 -5.76 -4.61
C LEU A 167 -6.03 -7.00 -5.00
N GLY A 168 -5.31 -7.59 -4.07
CA GLY A 168 -4.57 -8.84 -4.30
C GLY A 168 -4.10 -9.41 -2.98
N LYS A 169 -3.55 -10.63 -3.00
CA LYS A 169 -3.03 -11.28 -1.79
C LYS A 169 -1.93 -10.44 -1.14
N SER A 170 -0.95 -10.02 -1.93
CA SER A 170 0.12 -9.08 -1.56
C SER A 170 0.31 -8.06 -2.69
N VAL A 171 0.30 -6.77 -2.34
CA VAL A 171 0.26 -5.63 -3.26
C VAL A 171 1.40 -4.67 -2.96
N ALA A 172 2.22 -4.36 -3.98
CA ALA A 172 3.35 -3.45 -3.86
C ALA A 172 3.23 -2.26 -4.81
N GLN A 173 3.65 -1.08 -4.37
CA GLN A 173 3.70 0.13 -5.20
C GLN A 173 5.07 0.28 -5.88
N LEU A 174 5.11 0.45 -7.20
CA LEU A 174 6.34 0.84 -7.89
C LEU A 174 6.72 2.29 -7.57
N HIS A 175 8.00 2.54 -7.32
CA HIS A 175 8.48 3.88 -7.01
C HIS A 175 8.58 4.77 -8.26
N ALA A 176 7.96 5.96 -8.22
CA ALA A 176 7.87 6.88 -9.35
C ALA A 176 9.22 7.33 -9.93
N TRP A 177 10.25 7.46 -9.08
CA TRP A 177 11.59 7.85 -9.54
C TRP A 177 12.42 6.68 -10.11
N TRP A 178 12.01 5.43 -9.88
CA TRP A 178 12.85 4.26 -10.14
C TRP A 178 12.19 3.20 -11.02
N TYR A 179 10.91 3.33 -11.40
CA TYR A 179 10.21 2.30 -12.19
C TYR A 179 10.82 2.00 -13.57
N PHE A 180 11.58 2.94 -14.14
CA PHE A 180 12.34 2.78 -15.39
C PHE A 180 13.82 2.39 -15.15
N GLY A 181 14.24 2.30 -13.90
CA GLY A 181 15.60 1.98 -13.51
C GLY A 181 15.95 0.51 -13.70
N ARG A 182 17.22 0.18 -13.52
CA ARG A 182 17.74 -1.20 -13.49
C ARG A 182 18.18 -1.54 -12.08
N ALA A 183 18.10 -2.82 -11.72
CA ALA A 183 18.48 -3.38 -10.41
C ALA A 183 19.77 -2.78 -9.80
N LYS A 184 20.83 -2.65 -10.61
CA LYS A 184 22.12 -2.09 -10.20
C LYS A 184 22.09 -0.63 -9.73
N ASN A 185 21.08 0.14 -10.12
CA ASN A 185 20.94 1.56 -9.79
C ASN A 185 19.92 1.83 -8.68
N PHE A 186 19.17 0.81 -8.25
CA PHE A 186 18.18 1.02 -7.19
C PHE A 186 18.86 1.34 -5.86
N PRO A 187 18.31 2.30 -5.09
CA PRO A 187 18.86 2.70 -3.80
C PRO A 187 18.46 1.71 -2.69
N TYR A 188 18.72 0.42 -2.89
CA TYR A 188 18.59 -0.55 -1.81
C TYR A 188 19.68 -0.34 -0.76
N GLU A 189 19.47 -0.92 0.43
CA GLU A 189 20.53 -1.09 1.41
C GLU A 189 21.64 -1.99 0.85
N ARG A 190 22.87 -1.49 0.82
CA ARG A 190 24.04 -2.18 0.23
C ARG A 190 25.06 -2.63 1.28
N SER A 191 24.84 -2.32 2.56
CA SER A 191 25.67 -2.84 3.64
C SER A 191 25.35 -4.31 3.89
N PRO A 192 26.30 -5.26 3.70
CA PRO A 192 26.06 -6.69 3.90
C PRO A 192 25.73 -7.05 5.36
N ASN A 193 25.97 -6.13 6.29
CA ASN A 193 25.68 -6.32 7.71
C ASN A 193 24.25 -5.91 8.10
N SER A 194 23.47 -5.30 7.18
CA SER A 194 22.07 -4.99 7.43
C SER A 194 21.16 -6.14 7.01
N ALA A 195 20.13 -6.41 7.79
CA ALA A 195 19.04 -7.31 7.47
C ALA A 195 18.29 -6.88 6.19
N ALA A 196 18.34 -5.60 5.82
CA ALA A 196 17.74 -5.07 4.60
C ALA A 196 18.62 -5.21 3.34
N PHE A 197 19.81 -5.81 3.46
CA PHE A 197 20.80 -5.90 2.38
C PHE A 197 20.26 -6.57 1.11
N ILE A 198 20.47 -5.90 -0.03
CA ILE A 198 20.33 -6.47 -1.37
C ILE A 198 21.62 -6.18 -2.14
N PRO A 199 22.33 -7.18 -2.68
CA PRO A 199 23.60 -6.97 -3.40
C PRO A 199 23.38 -6.30 -4.77
N PHE A 200 24.43 -5.68 -5.30
CA PHE A 200 24.38 -5.08 -6.63
C PHE A 200 24.10 -6.13 -7.70
N GLY A 201 23.23 -5.78 -8.65
CA GLY A 201 22.81 -6.69 -9.71
C GLY A 201 21.59 -7.53 -9.35
N GLU A 202 21.22 -7.63 -8.07
CA GLU A 202 19.98 -8.25 -7.62
C GLU A 202 18.85 -7.23 -7.41
N GLY A 203 17.61 -7.75 -7.37
CA GLY A 203 16.37 -7.00 -7.19
C GLY A 203 15.57 -6.83 -8.49
N ASP A 204 14.25 -6.91 -8.38
CA ASP A 204 13.34 -6.86 -9.54
C ASP A 204 12.87 -5.43 -9.82
N PHE A 205 12.41 -4.75 -8.76
CA PHE A 205 11.88 -3.39 -8.79
C PHE A 205 12.21 -2.66 -7.49
N TYR A 206 12.25 -1.33 -7.55
CA TYR A 206 12.27 -0.51 -6.34
C TYR A 206 10.84 -0.12 -5.96
N TYR A 207 10.40 -0.62 -4.81
CA TYR A 207 9.07 -0.43 -4.27
C TYR A 207 9.02 0.78 -3.34
N HIS A 208 7.92 1.53 -3.38
CA HIS A 208 7.73 2.74 -2.59
C HIS A 208 7.09 2.43 -1.24
N GLY A 209 7.67 2.95 -0.15
CA GLY A 209 7.20 2.71 1.21
C GLY A 209 5.82 3.28 1.55
N ALA A 210 5.37 4.29 0.80
CA ALA A 210 4.09 4.96 1.05
C ALA A 210 2.84 4.11 0.81
N ILE A 211 2.91 3.02 0.03
CA ILE A 211 1.73 2.19 -0.25
C ILE A 211 2.14 0.73 -0.28
N PHE A 212 1.57 -0.05 0.62
CA PHE A 212 1.65 -1.50 0.64
C PHE A 212 0.30 -2.06 1.09
N GLY A 213 -0.09 -3.22 0.58
CA GLY A 213 -1.36 -3.83 0.96
C GLY A 213 -1.43 -5.30 0.65
N GLY A 214 -2.59 -5.89 0.89
CA GLY A 214 -2.82 -7.30 0.70
C GLY A 214 -4.01 -7.79 1.52
N THR A 215 -4.07 -9.10 1.74
CA THR A 215 -4.91 -9.63 2.84
C THR A 215 -4.32 -9.22 4.19
N PRO A 216 -5.12 -9.14 5.26
CA PRO A 216 -4.60 -8.86 6.61
C PRO A 216 -3.45 -9.78 7.01
N TYR A 217 -3.48 -11.05 6.58
CA TYR A 217 -2.41 -12.02 6.82
C TYR A 217 -1.07 -11.59 6.20
N GLU A 218 -1.07 -11.17 4.93
CA GLU A 218 0.16 -10.75 4.25
C GLU A 218 0.70 -9.43 4.81
N VAL A 219 -0.20 -8.52 5.19
CA VAL A 219 0.21 -7.28 5.86
C VAL A 219 0.81 -7.57 7.22
N LEU A 220 0.21 -8.48 8.00
CA LEU A 220 0.74 -8.93 9.28
C LEU A 220 2.12 -9.57 9.14
N ALA A 221 2.30 -10.47 8.17
CA ALA A 221 3.57 -11.13 7.89
C ALA A 221 4.69 -10.13 7.62
N PHE A 222 4.41 -9.11 6.78
CA PHE A 222 5.36 -8.02 6.54
C PHE A 222 5.71 -7.26 7.83
N THR A 223 4.71 -6.84 8.62
CA THR A 223 5.00 -6.08 9.86
C THR A 223 5.88 -6.86 10.84
N GLU A 224 5.71 -8.18 10.89
CA GLU A 224 6.51 -9.06 11.74
C GLU A 224 7.96 -9.16 11.25
N GLU A 225 8.17 -9.39 9.95
CA GLU A 225 9.53 -9.43 9.36
C GLU A 225 10.23 -8.08 9.43
N TYR A 226 9.51 -6.97 9.23
CA TYR A 226 10.04 -5.63 9.42
C TYR A 226 10.53 -5.41 10.86
N LYS A 227 9.73 -5.79 11.86
CA LYS A 227 10.11 -5.69 13.28
C LYS A 227 11.39 -6.49 13.56
N LYS A 228 11.47 -7.73 13.07
CA LYS A 228 12.67 -8.59 13.23
C LYS A 228 13.90 -7.97 12.57
N GLY A 229 13.77 -7.47 11.34
CA GLY A 229 14.84 -6.81 10.61
C GLY A 229 15.41 -5.59 11.35
N VAL A 230 14.54 -4.70 11.82
CA VAL A 230 14.96 -3.52 12.59
C VAL A 230 15.62 -3.91 13.92
N GLN A 231 15.12 -4.94 14.61
CA GLN A 231 15.72 -5.42 15.86
C GLN A 231 17.10 -6.05 15.63
N ASN A 232 17.28 -6.80 14.55
CA ASN A 232 18.57 -7.40 14.19
C ASN A 232 19.61 -6.33 13.87
N ASP A 233 19.24 -5.34 13.05
CA ASP A 233 20.13 -4.23 12.72
C ASP A 233 20.51 -3.43 13.96
N ALA A 234 19.54 -3.12 14.82
CA ALA A 234 19.80 -2.40 16.06
C ALA A 234 20.77 -3.14 17.00
N ARG A 235 20.67 -4.48 17.11
CA ARG A 235 21.60 -5.30 17.90
C ARG A 235 23.03 -5.25 17.36
N SER A 236 23.17 -5.11 16.05
CA SER A 236 24.47 -5.01 15.37
C SER A 236 24.94 -3.57 15.15
N GLY A 237 24.26 -2.58 15.75
CA GLY A 237 24.63 -1.16 15.63
C GLY A 237 24.28 -0.52 14.27
N PHE A 238 23.49 -1.19 13.43
CA PHE A 238 23.02 -0.69 12.15
C PHE A 238 21.64 -0.03 12.27
N LYS A 239 21.38 0.91 11.36
CA LYS A 239 20.05 1.50 11.15
C LYS A 239 19.84 1.63 9.65
N SER A 240 18.70 1.14 9.16
CA SER A 240 18.29 1.31 7.76
C SER A 240 16.91 1.97 7.67
N ALA A 241 16.54 2.43 6.47
CA ALA A 241 15.24 3.06 6.24
C ALA A 241 14.13 2.01 6.14
N TYR A 242 12.90 2.36 6.56
CA TYR A 242 11.71 1.51 6.41
C TYR A 242 11.56 0.96 4.98
N GLU A 243 11.78 1.80 3.98
CA GLU A 243 11.68 1.43 2.57
C GLU A 243 12.69 0.35 2.17
N HIS A 244 13.90 0.32 2.76
CA HIS A 244 14.87 -0.74 2.49
C HIS A 244 14.38 -2.10 3.01
N TYR A 245 13.80 -2.15 4.21
CA TYR A 245 13.23 -3.40 4.73
C TYR A 245 12.02 -3.88 3.92
N LEU A 246 11.16 -2.95 3.46
CA LEU A 246 10.07 -3.28 2.54
C LEU A 246 10.60 -3.89 1.24
N ASN A 247 11.60 -3.26 0.64
CA ASN A 247 12.21 -3.76 -0.59
C ASN A 247 12.88 -5.13 -0.38
N LYS A 248 13.57 -5.34 0.75
CA LYS A 248 14.11 -6.65 1.12
C LYS A 248 13.03 -7.70 1.27
N TYR A 249 11.94 -7.37 1.96
CA TYR A 249 10.82 -8.29 2.15
C TYR A 249 10.21 -8.69 0.82
N LEU A 250 9.94 -7.74 -0.08
CA LEU A 250 9.32 -7.99 -1.39
C LEU A 250 10.28 -8.63 -2.40
N PHE A 251 11.58 -8.46 -2.22
CA PHE A 251 12.60 -9.19 -2.97
C PHE A 251 12.55 -10.70 -2.67
N ILE A 252 12.37 -11.07 -1.40
CA ILE A 252 12.24 -12.46 -0.96
C ILE A 252 10.82 -13.00 -1.22
N ASN A 253 9.81 -12.22 -0.86
CA ASN A 253 8.39 -12.57 -0.92
C ASN A 253 7.74 -11.81 -2.08
N LYS A 254 7.76 -12.42 -3.27
CA LYS A 254 7.30 -11.75 -4.50
C LYS A 254 5.83 -11.30 -4.37
N PRO A 255 5.49 -10.02 -4.59
CA PRO A 255 4.11 -9.55 -4.49
C PRO A 255 3.26 -10.14 -5.60
N THR A 256 2.01 -10.48 -5.28
CA THR A 256 1.06 -11.04 -6.26
C THR A 256 0.49 -9.99 -7.20
N LYS A 257 0.67 -8.71 -6.88
CA LYS A 257 0.19 -7.58 -7.68
C LYS A 257 1.08 -6.36 -7.45
N LEU A 258 1.37 -5.62 -8.51
CA LEU A 258 2.12 -4.39 -8.44
C LEU A 258 1.27 -3.24 -8.97
N LEU A 259 1.36 -2.08 -8.34
CA LEU A 259 0.72 -0.86 -8.83
C LEU A 259 1.73 -0.04 -9.61
N SER A 260 1.35 0.46 -10.78
CA SER A 260 2.19 1.36 -11.56
C SER A 260 2.43 2.69 -10.82
N PRO A 261 3.40 3.50 -11.23
CA PRO A 261 3.59 4.85 -10.68
C PRO A 261 2.38 5.78 -10.80
N GLU A 262 1.39 5.44 -11.64
CA GLU A 262 0.10 6.17 -11.70
C GLU A 262 -0.63 6.15 -10.35
N TYR A 263 -0.42 5.10 -9.55
CA TYR A 263 -1.00 4.95 -8.22
C TYR A 263 -0.23 5.66 -7.11
N ASN A 264 0.90 6.31 -7.41
CA ASN A 264 1.67 7.10 -6.44
C ASN A 264 2.71 7.98 -7.14
N TRP A 265 2.31 9.15 -7.65
CA TRP A 265 3.16 10.03 -8.46
C TRP A 265 3.71 11.21 -7.67
N ASP A 266 4.95 11.60 -7.97
CA ASP A 266 5.56 12.81 -7.43
C ASP A 266 5.23 14.01 -8.34
N PRO A 267 4.47 15.01 -7.87
CA PRO A 267 4.09 16.17 -8.68
C PRO A 267 5.27 17.06 -9.08
N ASN A 268 6.46 16.90 -8.50
CA ASN A 268 7.66 17.60 -8.94
C ASN A 268 8.13 17.15 -10.34
N PHE A 269 7.64 16.02 -10.84
CA PHE A 269 7.95 15.50 -12.16
C PHE A 269 6.77 15.68 -13.10
N ARG A 270 7.05 16.20 -14.30
CA ARG A 270 6.10 16.14 -15.41
C ARG A 270 5.86 14.68 -15.77
N PRO A 271 4.60 14.19 -15.74
CA PRO A 271 4.30 12.82 -16.13
C PRO A 271 4.76 12.56 -17.58
N PRO A 272 5.59 11.54 -17.83
CA PRO A 272 5.94 11.14 -19.20
C PRO A 272 4.72 10.45 -19.86
N PRO A 273 4.73 10.23 -21.19
CA PRO A 273 3.57 9.66 -21.91
C PRO A 273 3.06 8.32 -21.39
N GLN A 274 3.91 7.55 -20.70
CA GLN A 274 3.56 6.28 -20.07
C GLN A 274 2.67 6.46 -18.83
N ILE A 275 2.69 7.61 -18.17
CA ILE A 275 1.80 7.92 -17.04
C ILE A 275 0.53 8.54 -17.63
N LYS A 276 -0.50 7.73 -17.85
CA LYS A 276 -1.73 8.19 -18.52
C LYS A 276 -2.64 8.93 -17.56
N HIS A 277 -2.82 8.39 -16.36
CA HIS A 277 -3.73 8.94 -15.36
C HIS A 277 -3.16 8.80 -13.95
N VAL A 278 -2.83 9.93 -13.32
CA VAL A 278 -2.40 9.94 -11.92
C VAL A 278 -3.62 9.74 -11.01
N LYS A 279 -3.57 8.69 -10.18
CA LYS A 279 -4.60 8.33 -9.20
C LYS A 279 -4.29 8.88 -7.82
N ILE A 280 -3.01 8.91 -7.45
CA ILE A 280 -2.54 9.50 -6.19
C ILE A 280 -1.31 10.36 -6.46
N GLU A 281 -1.26 11.53 -5.84
CA GLU A 281 -0.10 12.42 -5.82
C GLU A 281 0.48 12.57 -4.41
N TRP A 282 1.79 12.72 -4.33
CA TRP A 282 2.46 13.11 -3.09
C TRP A 282 2.05 14.54 -2.72
N GLN A 283 1.80 14.77 -1.44
CA GLN A 283 1.70 16.13 -0.93
C GLN A 283 3.11 16.69 -0.78
N SER A 284 3.41 17.73 -1.56
CA SER A 284 4.66 18.48 -1.44
C SER A 284 4.84 18.93 0.00
N LYS A 285 6.05 18.79 0.55
CA LYS A 285 6.37 19.44 1.82
C LYS A 285 6.17 20.94 1.61
N SER A 286 5.20 21.53 2.32
CA SER A 286 5.15 22.98 2.47
C SER A 286 6.51 23.41 3.02
N ILE A 287 7.25 24.16 2.21
CA ILE A 287 8.55 24.76 2.57
C ILE A 287 8.34 25.70 3.76
#